data_AF-A0A1G6W5Z2-F1
#
_entry.id   AF-A0A1G6W5Z2-F1
#
_cell.length_a   1.000
_cell.length_b   1.000
_cell.length_c   1.000
_cell.angle_alpha   90.00
_cell.angle_beta   90.00
_cell.angle_gamma   90.00
#
_symmetry.space_group_name_H-M   'P 1'
#
loop_
_entity.id
_entity.type
_entity.pdbx_description
1 polymer ?
#
loop_
_entity_poly.entity_id
_entity_poly.type
_entity_poly.pdbx_seq_one_letter_code
_entity_poly.pdbx_strand_id
1 'polypeptide(L)'
;MNLSDYSFHDAAILKVTEYTANQTIEFLLDFPVNWEENLFEHRILRFKDVTSYNLKEIPFSGNITILDITGSKNKAELITNAGNRFIEFSTCELIKP
;
A
#
# COMPACT_ATOMS: atom_id res chain seq x y z
N MET A 1 -5.72 -10.05 -5.92
CA MET A 1 -5.91 -10.58 -4.55
C MET A 1 -7.07 -9.86 -3.87
N ASN A 2 -7.57 -10.35 -2.73
CA ASN A 2 -8.44 -9.54 -1.87
C ASN A 2 -7.58 -8.89 -0.78
N LEU A 3 -7.71 -7.56 -0.61
CA LEU A 3 -6.87 -6.80 0.34
C LEU A 3 -7.16 -7.20 1.79
N SER A 4 -8.38 -7.62 2.08
CA SER A 4 -8.78 -8.13 3.41
C SER A 4 -8.10 -9.44 3.82
N ASP A 5 -7.42 -10.12 2.89
CA ASP A 5 -6.75 -11.40 3.17
C ASP A 5 -5.40 -11.21 3.89
N TYR A 6 -4.91 -9.96 3.98
CA TYR A 6 -3.62 -9.62 4.55
C TYR A 6 -3.77 -8.60 5.67
N SER A 7 -2.99 -8.75 6.74
CA SER A 7 -2.87 -7.73 7.77
C SER A 7 -1.80 -6.73 7.36
N PHE A 8 -2.25 -5.57 6.84
CA PHE A 8 -1.37 -4.46 6.47
C PHE A 8 -1.04 -3.51 7.63
N HIS A 9 -1.65 -3.72 8.79
CA HIS A 9 -1.36 -2.95 10.00
C HIS A 9 0.15 -2.95 10.26
N ASP A 10 0.72 -1.81 10.61
CA ASP A 10 2.16 -1.59 10.81
C ASP A 10 3.08 -1.79 9.59
N ALA A 11 2.54 -2.00 8.38
CA ALA A 11 3.37 -2.02 7.18
C ALA A 11 3.87 -0.60 6.85
N ALA A 12 5.18 -0.39 6.90
CA ALA A 12 5.78 0.91 6.58
C ALA A 12 5.97 1.08 5.07
N ILE A 13 5.51 2.19 4.51
CA ILE A 13 5.73 2.55 3.10
C ILE A 13 7.14 3.12 2.99
N LEU A 14 8.07 2.33 2.43
CA LEU A 14 9.46 2.72 2.23
C LEU A 14 9.66 3.55 0.95
N LYS A 15 8.89 3.23 -0.10
CA LYS A 15 8.96 3.91 -1.40
C LYS A 15 7.64 3.76 -2.16
N VAL A 16 7.26 4.80 -2.89
CA VAL A 16 6.22 4.72 -3.93
C VAL A 16 6.86 5.01 -5.29
N THR A 17 6.59 4.14 -6.26
CA THR A 17 7.04 4.33 -7.65
C THR A 17 5.84 4.32 -8.57
N GLU A 18 5.69 5.41 -9.34
CA GLU A 18 4.63 5.56 -10.34
C GLU A 18 5.19 5.32 -11.73
N TYR A 19 4.74 4.25 -12.38
CA TYR A 19 5.09 3.93 -13.76
C TYR A 19 3.94 4.38 -14.67
N THR A 20 4.02 5.61 -15.16
CA THR A 20 2.96 6.21 -15.96
C THR A 20 2.75 5.52 -17.31
N ALA A 21 3.81 4.95 -17.89
CA ALA A 21 3.77 4.28 -19.19
C ALA A 21 2.90 3.00 -19.21
N ASN A 22 2.74 2.34 -18.06
CA ASN A 22 1.97 1.09 -17.92
C ASN A 22 0.91 1.19 -16.80
N GLN A 23 0.55 2.42 -16.40
CA GLN A 23 -0.48 2.69 -15.40
C GLN A 23 -0.33 1.86 -14.12
N THR A 24 0.90 1.73 -13.63
CA THR A 24 1.22 0.90 -12.47
C THR A 24 1.75 1.76 -11.33
N ILE A 25 1.26 1.49 -10.11
CA ILE A 25 1.81 2.08 -8.88
C ILE A 25 2.30 0.96 -7.98
N GLU A 26 3.54 1.09 -7.52
CA GLU A 26 4.18 0.14 -6.62
C GLU A 26 4.50 0.82 -5.29
N PHE A 27 4.06 0.19 -4.21
CA PHE A 27 4.47 0.53 -2.86
C PHE A 27 5.45 -0.53 -2.39
N LEU A 28 6.71 -0.13 -2.17
CA LEU A 28 7.65 -0.96 -1.42
C LEU A 28 7.33 -0.83 0.05
N LEU A 29 6.93 -1.94 0.66
CA LEU A 29 6.53 -2.03 2.05
C LEU A 29 7.59 -2.78 2.85
N ASP A 30 7.83 -2.34 4.08
CA ASP A 30 8.34 -3.20 5.14
C ASP A 30 7.14 -3.90 5.78
N PHE A 31 6.88 -5.15 5.38
CA PHE A 31 5.61 -5.84 5.62
C PHE A 31 5.75 -6.84 6.78
N PRO A 32 4.84 -6.82 7.78
CA PRO A 32 4.92 -7.75 8.91
C PRO A 32 4.55 -9.17 8.48
N VAL A 33 5.50 -10.10 8.58
CA VAL A 33 5.29 -11.52 8.26
C VAL A 33 5.11 -12.38 9.50
N ASN A 34 5.69 -11.97 10.64
CA ASN A 34 5.44 -12.59 11.95
C ASN A 34 5.41 -11.50 13.03
N TRP A 35 4.21 -11.26 13.57
CA TRP A 35 3.98 -10.27 14.61
C TRP A 35 4.59 -10.65 15.96
N GLU A 36 4.51 -11.93 16.33
CA GLU A 36 4.97 -12.40 17.63
C GLU A 36 6.50 -12.27 17.75
N GLU A 37 7.20 -12.44 16.64
CA GLU A 37 8.66 -12.37 16.56
C GLU A 37 9.17 -11.03 16.01
N ASN A 38 8.28 -10.07 15.72
CA ASN A 38 8.62 -8.78 15.15
C ASN A 38 9.45 -8.90 13.84
N LEU A 39 9.08 -9.85 12.99
CA LEU A 39 9.75 -10.10 11.70
C LEU A 39 9.02 -9.42 10.55
N PHE A 40 9.80 -8.67 9.78
CA PHE A 40 9.34 -7.92 8.62
C PHE A 40 10.12 -8.35 7.38
N GLU A 41 9.44 -8.33 6.24
CA GLU A 41 10.07 -8.57 4.95
C GLU A 41 9.64 -7.50 3.95
N HIS A 42 10.55 -7.16 3.04
CA HIS A 42 10.20 -6.31 1.92
C HIS A 42 9.17 -7.01 1.01
N ARG A 43 8.11 -6.28 0.69
CA ARG A 43 7.06 -6.68 -0.25
C ARG A 43 6.70 -5.51 -1.16
N ILE A 44 6.27 -5.81 -2.37
CA ILE A 44 5.68 -4.82 -3.28
C ILE A 44 4.18 -5.02 -3.28
N LEU A 45 3.45 -4.01 -2.82
CA LEU A 45 2.01 -3.88 -3.08
C LEU A 45 1.85 -3.15 -4.40
N ARG A 46 1.44 -3.89 -5.44
CA ARG A 46 1.37 -3.43 -6.82
C ARG A 46 -0.08 -3.27 -7.25
N PHE A 47 -0.41 -2.08 -7.75
CA PHE A 47 -1.67 -1.76 -8.40
C PHE A 47 -1.44 -1.59 -9.90
N LYS A 48 -2.21 -2.30 -10.73
CA LYS A 48 -2.15 -2.25 -12.20
C LYS A 48 -3.42 -1.63 -12.78
N ASP A 49 -3.26 -1.04 -13.97
CA ASP A 49 -4.31 -0.32 -14.69
C ASP A 49 -4.95 0.76 -13.80
N VAL A 50 -4.10 1.55 -13.14
CA VAL A 50 -4.50 2.60 -12.23
C VAL A 50 -5.11 3.75 -13.02
N THR A 51 -6.35 4.11 -12.67
CA THR A 51 -7.09 5.23 -13.28
C THR A 51 -7.05 6.48 -12.42
N SER A 52 -6.77 6.35 -11.12
CA SER A 52 -6.75 7.46 -10.18
C SER A 52 -5.85 7.15 -8.98
N TYR A 53 -5.03 8.12 -8.59
CA TYR A 53 -4.24 8.07 -7.36
C TYR A 53 -4.26 9.45 -6.69
N ASN A 54 -4.80 9.53 -5.48
CA ASN A 54 -4.95 10.79 -4.74
C ASN A 54 -4.42 10.63 -3.32
N LEU A 55 -3.64 11.62 -2.88
CA LEU A 55 -3.15 11.70 -1.51
C LEU A 55 -3.92 12.79 -0.75
N LYS A 56 -4.45 12.42 0.41
CA LYS A 56 -4.97 13.34 1.43
C LYS A 56 -4.14 13.15 2.70
N GLU A 57 -2.87 13.53 2.60
CA GLU A 57 -1.90 13.43 3.68
C GLU A 57 -1.41 14.81 4.10
N ILE A 58 -0.98 14.94 5.36
CA ILE A 58 -0.31 16.12 5.89
C ILE A 58 1.21 15.95 5.84
N PRO A 59 2.00 17.03 5.94
CA PRO A 59 3.42 16.91 6.20
C PRO A 59 3.67 16.05 7.45
N PHE A 60 4.51 15.03 7.31
CA PHE A 60 4.79 14.05 8.36
C PHE A 60 6.29 13.75 8.39
N SER A 61 6.89 13.70 9.58
CA SER A 61 8.34 13.56 9.76
C SER A 61 8.80 12.12 10.05
N GLY A 62 7.87 11.18 10.20
CA GLY A 62 8.15 9.76 10.42
C GLY A 62 7.95 8.90 9.17
N ASN A 63 8.17 7.59 9.31
CA ASN A 63 7.79 6.64 8.27
C ASN A 63 6.27 6.61 8.16
N ILE A 64 5.78 6.67 6.92
CA ILE A 64 4.35 6.54 6.65
C ILE A 64 3.99 5.07 6.84
N THR A 65 3.17 4.79 7.82
CA THR A 65 2.79 3.43 8.20
C THR A 65 1.32 3.23 7.91
N ILE A 66 0.99 2.11 7.29
CA ILE A 66 -0.38 1.69 7.01
C ILE A 66 -1.01 1.21 8.32
N LEU A 67 -2.13 1.83 8.68
CA LEU A 67 -2.95 1.44 9.83
C LEU A 67 -4.05 0.48 9.38
N ASP A 68 -4.61 0.70 8.20
CA ASP A 68 -5.63 -0.17 7.61
C ASP A 68 -5.69 0.02 6.09
N ILE A 69 -6.21 -0.97 5.37
CA ILE A 69 -6.60 -0.85 3.97
C ILE A 69 -8.06 -1.24 3.83
N THR A 70 -8.88 -0.26 3.48
CA THR A 70 -10.30 -0.48 3.21
C THR A 70 -10.59 -0.32 1.71
N GLY A 71 -11.76 -0.78 1.27
CA GLY A 71 -12.20 -0.53 -0.10
C GLY A 71 -13.05 -1.63 -0.69
N SER A 72 -13.05 -1.68 -2.02
CA SER A 72 -13.81 -2.62 -2.83
C SER A 72 -12.92 -3.18 -3.94
N LYS A 73 -13.48 -4.02 -4.81
CA LYS A 73 -12.74 -4.72 -5.87
C LYS A 73 -11.79 -3.84 -6.70
N ASN A 74 -12.16 -2.58 -6.93
CA ASN A 74 -11.44 -1.65 -7.81
C ASN A 74 -11.01 -0.35 -7.14
N LYS A 75 -11.17 -0.25 -5.81
CA LYS A 75 -10.81 0.94 -5.04
C LYS A 75 -10.14 0.53 -3.75
N ALA A 76 -9.01 1.15 -3.44
CA ALA A 76 -8.33 1.00 -2.16
C ALA A 76 -8.18 2.36 -1.49
N GLU A 77 -8.47 2.40 -0.21
CA GLU A 77 -8.14 3.48 0.70
C GLU A 77 -7.12 2.96 1.71
N LEU A 78 -5.87 3.42 1.57
CA LEU A 78 -4.82 3.17 2.55
C LEU A 78 -4.94 4.24 3.62
N ILE A 79 -5.31 3.83 4.82
CA ILE A 79 -5.36 4.67 6.01
C ILE A 79 -3.96 4.61 6.62
N THR A 80 -3.30 5.75 6.77
CA THR A 80 -1.93 5.86 7.27
C THR A 80 -1.85 6.77 8.49
N ASN A 81 -0.73 6.73 9.19
CA ASN A 81 -0.41 7.69 10.26
C ASN A 81 -0.22 9.15 9.77
N ALA A 82 -0.17 9.40 8.45
CA ALA A 82 -0.04 10.73 7.86
C ALA A 82 -1.33 11.22 7.17
N GLY A 83 -2.40 10.41 7.15
CA GLY A 83 -3.64 10.67 6.40
C GLY A 83 -4.01 9.49 5.49
N ASN A 84 -4.65 9.76 4.36
CA ASN A 84 -5.26 8.72 3.53
C ASN A 84 -4.75 8.77 2.09
N ARG A 85 -4.59 7.59 1.47
CA ARG A 85 -4.30 7.47 0.03
C ARG A 85 -5.38 6.68 -0.66
N PHE A 86 -5.86 7.19 -1.79
CA PHE A 86 -6.96 6.61 -2.56
C PHE A 86 -6.45 6.16 -3.92
N ILE A 87 -6.70 4.90 -4.27
CA ILE A 87 -6.27 4.31 -5.55
C ILE A 87 -7.48 3.64 -6.21
N GLU A 88 -7.70 3.95 -7.48
CA GLU A 88 -8.63 3.21 -8.34
C GLU A 88 -7.83 2.37 -9.35
N PHE A 89 -8.13 1.08 -9.44
CA PHE A 89 -7.30 0.11 -10.16
C PHE A 89 -8.13 -1.06 -10.71
N SER A 90 -7.53 -1.87 -11.58
CA SER A 90 -8.14 -3.12 -12.06
C SER A 90 -7.62 -4.35 -11.34
N THR A 91 -6.30 -4.41 -11.08
CA THR A 91 -5.67 -5.55 -10.41
C THR A 91 -4.74 -5.10 -9.29
N CYS A 92 -4.74 -5.84 -8.17
CA CYS A 92 -3.83 -5.65 -7.03
C CYS A 92 -3.15 -6.96 -6.65
N GLU A 93 -1.84 -6.89 -6.40
CA GLU A 93 -0.95 -8.01 -6.09
C GLU A 93 0.00 -7.62 -4.94
N LEU A 94 0.32 -8.57 -4.07
CA LEU A 94 1.39 -8.47 -3.08
C LEU A 94 2.47 -9.49 -3.45
N ILE A 95 3.66 -9.01 -3.81
CA ILE A 95 4.75 -9.85 -4.32
C ILE A 95 6.06 -9.58 -3.58
N LYS A 96 7.03 -10.47 -3.75
CA LYS A 96 8.41 -10.20 -3.35
C LYS A 96 9.08 -9.25 -4.36
N PRO A 97 10.01 -8.38 -3.93
CA PRO A 97 10.77 -7.49 -4.81
C PRO A 97 11.55 -8.23 -5.90
#